data_AF-A0A1F2QLF5-F1
#
_entry.id   AF-A0A1F2QLF5-F1
#
_cell.length_a   1.000
_cell.length_b   1.000
_cell.length_c   1.000
_cell.angle_alpha   90.00
_cell.angle_beta   90.00
_cell.angle_gamma   90.00
#
_symmetry.space_group_name_H-M   'P 1'
#
loop_
_entity.id
_entity.type
_entity.pdbx_description
1 polymer ?
#
loop_
_entity_poly.entity_id
_entity_poly.type
_entity_poly.pdbx_seq_one_letter_code
_entity_poly.pdbx_strand_id
1 'polypeptide(L)'
;MPKSYEELMGALGRAVFFRPERRRVRDLLSRDAQPQLLVEGKEYPLFDLSMNGVSLISRDGIQPWPVGTELELTLLLYNEEVYKGRARVARVEPGPKKGSRIGFGLTSGFLDLPAILRQDEEGRLEKQLKFGPEYWRTRIPRGFQEAVSRAVYFLQFYHQSLDRHEARYKAGGGGGSEAIAGLQERALVALREPWAEIQRATSRAAVECLQDREVLVAAKDHTETLVTPILLPCPLVHRAYTKPLGYSGDYQVMLYYYNNALEGDSVFARVFHKLAVEHPLSAGVRTRKDFVVQMMQKEYERYLGVDTDDPVFRIASLGCGPAREVSDFIGCHKSWRGQVAFTLIDQEEEALSIAFNESQRQVVDTGANATIQCLNLSFIQVLRDPSLVPIEHPQHFIFVTGLFDYLRESTAQVLIRALYEQLAPGGLLAVGNAMGPNEHFWSPEFILDWTMLYRTREEMLRLAELLPQTAEPDVVLEPGKAYYFLVVRKH
;
A
#
# COMPACT_ATOMS: atom_id res chain seq x y z
N MET A 1 16.69 15.24 21.53
CA MET A 1 16.97 15.41 22.97
C MET A 1 16.61 14.12 23.69
N PRO A 2 17.40 13.66 24.67
CA PRO A 2 17.01 12.52 25.50
C PRO A 2 15.74 12.88 26.30
N LYS A 3 14.71 12.02 26.26
CA LYS A 3 13.47 12.18 27.04
C LYS A 3 13.77 11.98 28.53
N SER A 4 13.14 12.78 29.39
CA SER A 4 13.22 12.57 30.84
C SER A 4 12.42 11.32 31.24
N TYR A 5 12.76 10.67 32.35
CA TYR A 5 12.07 9.44 32.79
C TYR A 5 10.58 9.69 33.11
N GLU A 6 10.24 10.92 33.47
CA GLU A 6 8.87 11.38 33.73
C GLU A 6 8.04 11.52 32.45
N GLU A 7 8.70 11.73 31.29
CA GLU A 7 8.08 11.76 29.95
C GLU A 7 7.90 10.36 29.34
N LEU A 8 8.46 9.32 29.95
CA LEU A 8 8.33 7.94 29.51
C LEU A 8 7.02 7.35 30.04
N MET A 9 5.91 7.73 29.44
CA MET A 9 4.62 7.06 29.70
C MET A 9 4.69 5.59 29.24
N GLY A 10 4.38 4.67 30.16
CA GLY A 10 4.17 3.27 29.84
C GLY A 10 2.88 3.02 29.05
N ALA A 11 2.69 1.79 28.58
CA ALA A 11 1.48 1.41 27.87
C ALA A 11 0.23 1.49 28.78
N LEU A 12 -0.91 1.91 28.23
CA LEU A 12 -2.19 2.00 28.96
C LEU A 12 -3.13 0.82 28.62
N GLY A 13 -4.07 0.53 29.53
CA GLY A 13 -5.10 -0.49 29.32
C GLY A 13 -4.53 -1.91 29.12
N ARG A 14 -5.02 -2.64 28.10
CA ARG A 14 -4.57 -4.02 27.83
C ARG A 14 -3.12 -4.09 27.33
N ALA A 15 -2.56 -2.99 26.84
CA ALA A 15 -1.18 -2.95 26.34
C ALA A 15 -0.13 -2.98 27.46
N VAL A 16 -0.55 -2.81 28.74
CA VAL A 16 0.30 -3.03 29.92
C VAL A 16 0.84 -4.47 29.96
N PHE A 17 0.07 -5.44 29.48
CA PHE A 17 0.51 -6.83 29.41
C PHE A 17 1.31 -7.05 28.12
N PHE A 18 2.64 -7.17 28.27
CA PHE A 18 3.50 -7.52 27.16
C PHE A 18 3.04 -8.83 26.51
N ARG A 19 2.83 -8.77 25.19
CA ARG A 19 2.58 -9.93 24.36
C ARG A 19 3.57 -9.89 23.21
N PRO A 20 4.31 -10.99 22.96
CA PRO A 20 5.15 -11.08 21.78
C PRO A 20 4.34 -10.77 20.52
N GLU A 21 4.92 -9.95 19.66
CA GLU A 21 4.29 -9.57 18.39
C GLU A 21 4.00 -10.83 17.57
N ARG A 22 2.78 -10.89 17.01
CA ARG A 22 2.36 -11.97 16.13
C ARG A 22 2.32 -11.45 14.70
N ARG A 23 3.10 -12.07 13.82
CA ARG A 23 3.23 -11.69 12.41
C ARG A 23 2.66 -12.78 11.52
N ARG A 24 2.01 -12.39 10.42
CA ARG A 24 1.53 -13.38 9.44
C ARG A 24 2.73 -13.97 8.72
N VAL A 25 2.63 -15.25 8.36
CA VAL A 25 3.69 -15.95 7.61
C VAL A 25 4.12 -15.17 6.37
N ARG A 26 3.15 -14.70 5.59
CA ARG A 26 3.40 -13.96 4.35
C ARG A 26 4.10 -12.60 4.55
N ASP A 27 4.07 -12.06 5.77
CA ASP A 27 4.68 -10.78 6.12
C ASP A 27 6.07 -11.00 6.75
N LEU A 28 6.41 -12.24 7.12
CA LEU A 28 7.65 -12.62 7.81
C LEU A 28 8.59 -13.44 6.93
N LEU A 29 8.07 -14.44 6.23
CA LEU A 29 8.84 -15.40 5.43
C LEU A 29 8.72 -15.08 3.94
N SER A 30 9.63 -15.67 3.18
CA SER A 30 9.65 -15.69 1.72
C SER A 30 8.33 -16.19 1.15
N ARG A 31 8.01 -15.76 -0.08
CA ARG A 31 6.72 -16.09 -0.73
C ARG A 31 6.57 -17.60 -0.99
N ASP A 32 7.71 -18.32 -1.05
CA ASP A 32 7.84 -19.74 -1.33
C ASP A 32 8.00 -20.65 -0.10
N ALA A 33 8.19 -20.10 1.11
CA ALA A 33 8.42 -20.81 2.37
C ALA A 33 7.41 -21.93 2.69
N GLN A 34 6.14 -21.76 2.31
CA GLN A 34 5.00 -22.67 2.57
C GLN A 34 5.07 -23.47 3.90
N PRO A 35 5.28 -22.84 5.07
CA PRO A 35 5.42 -23.56 6.33
C PRO A 35 4.15 -24.35 6.70
N GLN A 36 4.35 -25.56 7.21
CA GLN A 36 3.28 -26.46 7.64
C GLN A 36 3.34 -26.71 9.14
N LEU A 37 2.18 -26.80 9.78
CA LEU A 37 2.04 -27.24 11.16
C LEU A 37 1.50 -28.67 11.15
N LEU A 38 2.31 -29.62 11.61
CA LEU A 38 1.93 -31.00 11.83
C LEU A 38 1.26 -31.13 13.20
N VAL A 39 -0.01 -31.52 13.21
CA VAL A 39 -0.81 -31.76 14.42
C VAL A 39 -1.50 -33.12 14.27
N GLU A 40 -1.26 -34.05 15.21
CA GLU A 40 -1.80 -35.42 15.19
C GLU A 40 -1.58 -36.15 13.84
N GLY A 41 -0.41 -35.94 13.21
CA GLY A 41 -0.05 -36.58 11.94
C GLY A 41 -0.67 -35.95 10.69
N LYS A 42 -1.35 -34.80 10.82
CA LYS A 42 -1.88 -34.03 9.68
C LYS A 42 -1.21 -32.67 9.55
N GLU A 43 -0.88 -32.30 8.32
CA GLU A 43 -0.26 -31.01 8.00
C GLU A 43 -1.32 -29.95 7.70
N TYR A 44 -1.11 -28.77 8.28
CA TYR A 44 -1.96 -27.61 8.06
C TYR A 44 -1.11 -26.39 7.73
N PRO A 45 -1.53 -25.53 6.77
CA PRO A 45 -0.81 -24.31 6.47
C PRO A 45 -0.72 -23.40 7.70
N LEU A 46 0.50 -22.98 8.05
CA LEU A 46 0.71 -21.97 9.08
C LEU A 46 0.21 -20.61 8.58
N PHE A 47 -0.54 -19.91 9.42
CA PHE A 47 -1.13 -18.61 9.11
C PHE A 47 -0.35 -17.44 9.72
N ASP A 48 -0.10 -17.51 11.02
CA ASP A 48 0.69 -16.53 11.76
C ASP A 48 1.47 -17.17 12.90
N LEU A 49 2.52 -16.49 13.35
CA LEU A 49 3.39 -16.93 14.43
C LEU A 49 3.88 -15.75 15.28
N SER A 50 4.14 -16.06 16.55
CA SER A 50 4.84 -15.25 17.53
C SER A 50 5.81 -16.16 18.29
N MET A 51 6.72 -15.58 19.07
CA MET A 51 7.70 -16.35 19.87
C MET A 51 7.06 -17.46 20.73
N ASN A 52 5.81 -17.28 21.18
CA ASN A 52 5.11 -18.21 22.08
C ASN A 52 3.80 -18.76 21.50
N GLY A 53 3.56 -18.66 20.20
CA GLY A 53 2.33 -19.21 19.64
C GLY A 53 2.26 -19.17 18.13
N VAL A 54 1.40 -20.02 17.60
CA VAL A 54 1.18 -20.20 16.16
C VAL A 54 -0.30 -20.21 15.87
N SER A 55 -0.70 -20.09 14.61
CA SER A 55 -2.05 -20.46 14.18
C SER A 55 -2.04 -21.10 12.81
N LEU A 56 -2.99 -21.99 12.58
CA LEU A 56 -3.20 -22.65 11.30
C LEU A 56 -4.53 -22.25 10.68
N ILE A 57 -4.67 -22.47 9.37
CA ILE A 57 -5.96 -22.49 8.69
C ILE A 57 -6.34 -23.94 8.38
N SER A 58 -7.45 -24.40 8.94
CA SER A 58 -8.10 -25.64 8.51
C SER A 58 -9.14 -25.32 7.45
N ARG A 59 -9.08 -26.01 6.31
CA ARG A 59 -10.11 -25.96 5.25
C ARG A 59 -11.16 -27.07 5.40
N ASP A 60 -10.86 -28.08 6.19
CA ASP A 60 -11.72 -29.25 6.41
C ASP A 60 -12.47 -29.10 7.73
N GLY A 61 -13.80 -29.02 7.65
CA GLY A 61 -14.73 -29.18 8.77
C GLY A 61 -14.42 -28.42 10.07
N ILE A 62 -15.15 -28.78 11.12
CA ILE A 62 -14.81 -28.38 12.49
C ILE A 62 -13.74 -29.36 12.97
N GLN A 63 -12.57 -28.83 13.34
CA GLN A 63 -11.53 -29.64 13.97
C GLN A 63 -11.96 -30.03 15.39
N PRO A 64 -11.63 -31.24 15.87
CA PRO A 64 -12.17 -31.77 17.12
C PRO A 64 -11.49 -31.21 18.38
N TRP A 65 -10.71 -30.14 18.28
CA TRP A 65 -9.90 -29.63 19.39
C TRP A 65 -10.59 -28.44 20.07
N PRO A 66 -11.33 -28.64 21.18
CA PRO A 66 -11.89 -27.53 21.94
C PRO A 66 -10.79 -26.65 22.53
N VAL A 67 -11.15 -25.40 22.83
CA VAL A 67 -10.26 -24.47 23.55
C VAL A 67 -9.83 -25.11 24.88
N GLY A 68 -8.53 -25.07 25.15
CA GLY A 68 -7.92 -25.70 26.33
C GLY A 68 -7.28 -27.06 26.06
N THR A 69 -7.55 -27.71 24.92
CA THR A 69 -6.90 -28.98 24.55
C THR A 69 -5.40 -28.82 24.44
N GLU A 70 -4.64 -29.73 25.06
CA GLU A 70 -3.19 -29.83 24.88
C GLU A 70 -2.85 -30.84 23.78
N LEU A 71 -1.97 -30.45 22.87
CA LEU A 71 -1.56 -31.24 21.72
C LEU A 71 -0.05 -31.11 21.53
N GLU A 72 0.57 -32.12 20.93
CA GLU A 72 1.92 -31.99 20.38
C GLU A 72 1.82 -31.41 18.97
N LEU A 73 2.65 -30.42 18.67
CA LEU A 73 2.77 -29.85 17.35
C LEU A 73 4.21 -29.84 16.89
N THR A 74 4.39 -30.01 15.58
CA THR A 74 5.69 -29.84 14.91
C THR A 74 5.52 -28.79 13.83
N LEU A 75 6.35 -27.75 13.85
CA LEU A 75 6.41 -26.78 12.77
C LEU A 75 7.47 -27.24 11.77
N LEU A 76 7.06 -27.30 10.50
CA LEU A 76 7.89 -27.71 9.38
C LEU A 76 8.09 -26.52 8.44
N LEU A 77 9.33 -26.33 8.02
CA LEU A 77 9.74 -25.35 7.01
C LEU A 77 10.66 -26.07 6.02
N TYR A 78 10.36 -26.01 4.72
CA TYR A 78 11.07 -26.79 3.69
C TYR A 78 11.16 -28.31 4.00
N ASN A 79 10.13 -28.87 4.65
CA ASN A 79 10.05 -30.26 5.15
C ASN A 79 11.03 -30.61 6.28
N GLU A 80 11.68 -29.62 6.89
CA GLU A 80 12.53 -29.79 8.05
C GLU A 80 11.84 -29.30 9.33
N GLU A 81 12.13 -29.96 10.46
CA GLU A 81 11.60 -29.57 11.76
C GLU A 81 12.29 -28.30 12.28
N VAL A 82 11.55 -27.20 12.32
CA VAL A 82 12.00 -25.93 12.94
C VAL A 82 11.61 -25.82 14.41
N TYR A 83 10.58 -26.54 14.83
CA TYR A 83 10.14 -26.60 16.22
C TYR A 83 9.30 -27.84 16.46
N LYS A 84 9.46 -28.45 17.64
CA LYS A 84 8.57 -29.49 18.15
C LYS A 84 8.30 -29.28 19.63
N GLY A 85 7.03 -29.37 20.01
CA GLY A 85 6.66 -29.24 21.41
C GLY A 85 5.16 -29.25 21.65
N ARG A 86 4.80 -29.18 22.93
CA ARG A 86 3.41 -29.11 23.36
C ARG A 86 2.86 -27.70 23.22
N ALA A 87 1.58 -27.63 22.88
CA ALA A 87 0.84 -26.39 22.84
C ALA A 87 -0.61 -26.62 23.24
N ARG A 88 -1.23 -25.54 23.70
CA ARG A 88 -2.63 -25.52 24.07
C ARG A 88 -3.44 -24.75 23.03
N VAL A 89 -4.60 -25.28 22.65
CA VAL A 89 -5.58 -24.55 21.82
C VAL A 89 -6.06 -23.33 22.61
N ALA A 90 -5.64 -22.15 22.18
CA ALA A 90 -5.97 -20.88 22.83
C ALA A 90 -7.27 -20.27 22.27
N ARG A 91 -7.56 -20.49 20.98
CA ARG A 91 -8.75 -19.96 20.30
C ARG A 91 -9.09 -20.76 19.05
N VAL A 92 -10.38 -20.82 18.73
CA VAL A 92 -10.92 -21.31 17.46
C VAL A 92 -11.85 -20.24 16.92
N GLU A 93 -11.59 -19.77 15.71
CA GLU A 93 -12.33 -18.69 15.06
C GLU A 93 -12.76 -19.12 13.66
N PRO A 94 -13.87 -18.58 13.11
CA PRO A 94 -14.24 -18.81 11.73
C PRO A 94 -13.11 -18.41 10.77
N GLY A 95 -12.76 -19.32 9.85
CA GLY A 95 -11.74 -19.14 8.83
C GLY A 95 -12.33 -18.83 7.44
N PRO A 96 -11.49 -18.51 6.45
CA PRO A 96 -11.95 -18.28 5.08
C PRO A 96 -12.57 -19.54 4.45
N LYS A 97 -13.56 -19.36 3.57
CA LYS A 97 -14.24 -20.43 2.80
C LYS A 97 -14.82 -21.59 3.66
N LYS A 98 -15.53 -21.27 4.75
CA LYS A 98 -16.10 -22.24 5.72
C LYS A 98 -15.06 -23.05 6.52
N GLY A 99 -13.79 -22.64 6.49
CA GLY A 99 -12.73 -23.21 7.32
C GLY A 99 -12.74 -22.70 8.77
N SER A 100 -11.73 -23.08 9.54
CA SER A 100 -11.48 -22.59 10.90
C SER A 100 -10.04 -22.10 11.04
N ARG A 101 -9.84 -20.97 11.72
CA ARG A 101 -8.52 -20.54 12.20
C ARG A 101 -8.34 -21.02 13.63
N ILE A 102 -7.27 -21.77 13.88
CA ILE A 102 -6.99 -22.34 15.21
C ILE A 102 -5.69 -21.76 15.71
N GLY A 103 -5.75 -21.07 16.85
CA GLY A 103 -4.59 -20.45 17.49
C GLY A 103 -4.09 -21.31 18.64
N PHE A 104 -2.79 -21.59 18.65
CA PHE A 104 -2.11 -22.34 19.70
C PHE A 104 -1.19 -21.41 20.51
N GLY A 105 -1.17 -21.59 21.82
CA GLY A 105 -0.13 -21.07 22.70
C GLY A 105 0.84 -22.17 23.07
N LEU A 106 2.13 -21.97 22.82
CA LEU A 106 3.16 -22.96 23.13
C LEU A 106 3.29 -23.10 24.65
N THR A 107 3.28 -24.34 25.15
CA THR A 107 3.41 -24.65 26.58
C THR A 107 4.77 -25.26 26.92
N SER A 108 5.59 -25.58 25.91
CA SER A 108 6.99 -25.99 26.06
C SER A 108 7.84 -25.24 25.04
N GLY A 109 8.99 -24.69 25.45
CA GLY A 109 9.89 -24.00 24.52
C GLY A 109 9.31 -22.72 23.90
N PHE A 110 9.97 -22.22 22.87
CA PHE A 110 9.58 -21.02 22.12
C PHE A 110 10.10 -21.10 20.67
N LEU A 111 9.53 -20.29 19.78
CA LEU A 111 10.03 -20.14 18.41
C LEU A 111 11.15 -19.11 18.36
N ASP A 112 12.33 -19.53 17.90
CA ASP A 112 13.43 -18.63 17.54
C ASP A 112 13.14 -18.03 16.15
N LEU A 113 12.47 -16.88 16.13
CA LEU A 113 12.10 -16.21 14.88
C LEU A 113 13.33 -15.87 14.01
N PRO A 114 14.45 -15.34 14.56
CA PRO A 114 15.69 -15.18 13.79
C PRO A 114 16.21 -16.47 13.15
N ALA A 115 16.15 -17.61 13.86
CA ALA A 115 16.58 -18.89 13.28
C ALA A 115 15.65 -19.35 12.15
N ILE A 116 14.33 -19.21 12.33
CA ILE A 116 13.33 -19.52 11.29
C ILE A 116 13.57 -18.67 10.04
N LEU A 117 13.88 -17.38 10.20
CA LEU A 117 14.20 -16.49 9.09
C LEU A 117 15.47 -16.92 8.34
N ARG A 118 16.54 -17.30 9.06
CA ARG A 118 17.77 -17.81 8.43
C ARG A 118 17.52 -19.11 7.67
N GLN A 119 16.77 -20.04 8.27
CA GLN A 119 16.41 -21.29 7.60
C GLN A 119 15.51 -21.06 6.38
N ASP A 120 14.66 -20.02 6.42
CA ASP A 120 13.87 -19.62 5.26
C ASP A 120 14.76 -19.15 4.10
N GLU A 121 15.73 -18.28 4.39
CA GLU A 121 16.71 -17.82 3.41
C GLU A 121 17.57 -18.96 2.85
N GLU A 122 18.07 -19.86 3.71
CA GLU A 122 18.88 -21.01 3.31
C GLU A 122 18.07 -22.01 2.47
N GLY A 123 16.86 -22.39 2.91
CA GLY A 123 15.99 -23.31 2.18
C GLY A 123 15.58 -22.75 0.81
N ARG A 124 15.33 -21.44 0.72
CA ARG A 124 15.11 -20.76 -0.56
C ARG A 124 16.33 -20.86 -1.47
N LEU A 125 17.52 -20.59 -0.96
CA LEU A 125 18.77 -20.70 -1.72
C LEU A 125 19.01 -22.14 -2.22
N GLU A 126 18.87 -23.14 -1.35
CA GLU A 126 19.04 -24.54 -1.72
C GLU A 126 18.06 -24.97 -2.82
N LYS A 127 16.80 -24.56 -2.71
CA LYS A 127 15.77 -24.78 -3.72
C LYS A 127 16.18 -24.14 -5.05
N GLN A 128 16.65 -22.90 -5.03
CA GLN A 128 17.13 -22.20 -6.24
C GLN A 128 18.35 -22.90 -6.87
N LEU A 129 19.32 -23.32 -6.08
CA LEU A 129 20.52 -24.02 -6.56
C LEU A 129 20.18 -25.41 -7.13
N LYS A 130 19.28 -26.15 -6.48
CA LYS A 130 18.87 -27.49 -6.90
C LYS A 130 18.10 -27.49 -8.22
N PHE A 131 17.15 -26.57 -8.34
CA PHE A 131 16.23 -26.57 -9.48
C PHE A 131 16.71 -25.67 -10.63
N GLY A 132 17.53 -24.66 -10.34
CA GLY A 132 18.02 -23.70 -11.31
C GLY A 132 16.94 -22.82 -11.93
N PRO A 133 17.32 -21.92 -12.84
CA PRO A 133 16.40 -20.97 -13.47
C PRO A 133 15.38 -21.63 -14.42
N GLU A 134 15.76 -22.71 -15.10
CA GLU A 134 14.90 -23.39 -16.09
C GLU A 134 13.68 -24.05 -15.46
N TYR A 135 13.80 -24.57 -14.24
CA TYR A 135 12.68 -25.18 -13.52
C TYR A 135 11.53 -24.19 -13.29
N TRP A 136 11.87 -22.95 -12.93
CA TRP A 136 10.87 -21.92 -12.71
C TRP A 136 10.33 -21.39 -14.04
N ARG A 137 11.19 -21.27 -15.05
CA ARG A 137 10.80 -20.80 -16.38
C ARG A 137 9.77 -21.70 -17.05
N THR A 138 9.85 -23.02 -16.91
CA THR A 138 8.89 -23.95 -17.54
C THR A 138 7.48 -23.92 -16.93
N ARG A 139 7.32 -23.35 -15.73
CA ARG A 139 6.03 -23.20 -15.04
C ARG A 139 5.26 -21.95 -15.45
N ILE A 140 5.93 -21.00 -16.10
CA ILE A 140 5.36 -19.72 -16.49
C ILE A 140 4.75 -19.85 -17.89
N PRO A 141 3.54 -19.31 -18.15
CA PRO A 141 2.95 -19.30 -19.48
C PRO A 141 3.88 -18.69 -20.53
N ARG A 142 3.96 -19.31 -21.72
CA ARG A 142 4.85 -18.85 -22.80
C ARG A 142 4.57 -17.41 -23.23
N GLY A 143 3.29 -17.04 -23.31
CA GLY A 143 2.90 -15.67 -23.66
C GLY A 143 3.43 -14.62 -22.66
N PHE A 144 3.49 -14.97 -21.37
CA PHE A 144 4.08 -14.08 -20.37
C PHE A 144 5.60 -14.01 -20.49
N GLN A 145 6.28 -15.14 -20.75
CA GLN A 145 7.74 -15.14 -21.00
C GLN A 145 8.12 -14.27 -22.20
N GLU A 146 7.36 -14.36 -23.30
CA GLU A 146 7.57 -13.56 -24.51
C GLU A 146 7.33 -12.06 -24.25
N ALA A 147 6.28 -11.73 -23.49
CA ALA A 147 5.98 -10.35 -23.10
C ALA A 147 7.08 -9.74 -22.23
N VAL A 148 7.55 -10.46 -21.21
CA VAL A 148 8.67 -10.04 -20.35
C VAL A 148 9.96 -9.92 -21.18
N SER A 149 10.25 -10.86 -22.07
CA SER A 149 11.42 -10.80 -22.94
C SER A 149 11.42 -9.56 -23.85
N ARG A 150 10.24 -9.19 -24.38
CA ARG A 150 10.07 -7.94 -25.14
C ARG A 150 10.37 -6.72 -24.29
N ALA A 151 9.92 -6.69 -23.03
CA ALA A 151 10.22 -5.61 -22.10
C ALA A 151 11.72 -5.51 -21.81
N VAL A 152 12.38 -6.63 -21.53
CA VAL A 152 13.83 -6.69 -21.28
C VAL A 152 14.61 -6.13 -22.47
N TYR A 153 14.30 -6.61 -23.68
CA TYR A 153 14.98 -6.13 -24.89
C TYR A 153 14.79 -4.62 -25.09
N PHE A 154 13.57 -4.12 -24.93
CA PHE A 154 13.26 -2.69 -25.04
C PHE A 154 14.08 -1.87 -24.03
N LEU A 155 14.07 -2.27 -22.76
CA LEU A 155 14.76 -1.56 -21.69
C LEU A 155 16.28 -1.57 -21.90
N GLN A 156 16.88 -2.73 -22.17
CA GLN A 156 18.33 -2.83 -22.37
C GLN A 156 18.80 -2.06 -23.60
N PHE A 157 18.05 -2.12 -24.71
CA PHE A 157 18.38 -1.39 -25.93
C PHE A 157 18.43 0.12 -25.66
N TYR A 158 17.40 0.67 -25.02
CA TYR A 158 17.35 2.10 -24.74
C TYR A 158 18.28 2.52 -23.60
N HIS A 159 18.55 1.67 -22.62
CA HIS A 159 19.59 1.92 -21.61
C HIS A 159 20.95 2.12 -22.28
N GLN A 160 21.39 1.15 -23.07
CA GLN A 160 22.69 1.22 -23.78
C GLN A 160 22.78 2.39 -24.76
N SER A 161 21.69 2.65 -25.50
CA SER A 161 21.64 3.74 -26.48
C SER A 161 21.73 5.10 -25.80
N LEU A 162 20.90 5.34 -24.78
CA LEU A 162 20.86 6.63 -24.07
C LEU A 162 22.17 6.90 -23.34
N ASP A 163 22.75 5.89 -22.67
CA ASP A 163 24.03 6.05 -21.97
C ASP A 163 25.17 6.39 -22.93
N ARG A 164 25.22 5.72 -24.09
CA ARG A 164 26.23 6.01 -25.14
C ARG A 164 26.10 7.44 -25.64
N HIS A 165 24.89 7.91 -25.89
CA HIS A 165 24.65 9.27 -26.36
C HIS A 165 24.93 10.31 -25.28
N GLU A 166 24.49 10.09 -24.04
CA GLU A 166 24.79 10.94 -22.89
C GLU A 166 26.31 11.09 -22.69
N ALA A 167 27.07 10.00 -22.71
CA ALA A 167 28.53 10.04 -22.58
C ALA A 167 29.20 10.87 -23.68
N ARG A 168 28.74 10.74 -24.94
CA ARG A 168 29.24 11.53 -26.07
C ARG A 168 28.97 13.03 -25.91
N TYR A 169 27.76 13.40 -25.48
CA TYR A 169 27.43 14.80 -25.21
C TYR A 169 28.31 15.39 -24.09
N LYS A 170 28.53 14.63 -23.01
CA LYS A 170 29.41 15.06 -21.90
C LYS A 170 30.88 15.23 -22.34
N ALA A 171 31.40 14.35 -23.20
CA ALA A 171 32.77 14.41 -23.67
C ALA A 171 33.05 15.52 -24.70
N GLY A 172 32.06 15.91 -25.50
CA GLY A 172 32.22 16.83 -26.64
C GLY A 172 32.37 18.32 -26.31
N GLY A 173 32.48 18.72 -25.04
CA GLY A 173 32.74 20.12 -24.62
C GLY A 173 31.63 21.15 -24.89
N GLY A 174 30.67 20.85 -25.79
CA GLY A 174 29.51 21.70 -26.13
C GLY A 174 28.16 21.19 -25.61
N GLY A 175 28.15 20.09 -24.83
CA GLY A 175 26.94 19.47 -24.29
C GLY A 175 26.54 20.04 -22.93
N GLY A 176 26.29 21.36 -22.87
CA GLY A 176 25.62 21.98 -21.73
C GLY A 176 24.26 21.33 -21.45
N SER A 177 23.70 21.61 -20.27
CA SER A 177 22.40 21.12 -19.77
C SER A 177 21.32 20.99 -20.85
N GLU A 178 21.28 21.91 -21.81
CA GLU A 178 20.35 21.95 -22.94
C GLU A 178 20.44 20.76 -23.91
N ALA A 179 21.63 20.29 -24.28
CA ALA A 179 21.77 19.15 -25.21
C ALA A 179 21.27 17.83 -24.59
N ILE A 180 21.55 17.66 -23.30
CA ILE A 180 21.06 16.54 -22.49
C ILE A 180 19.54 16.63 -22.32
N ALA A 181 19.00 17.82 -22.03
CA ALA A 181 17.55 18.03 -21.97
C ALA A 181 16.87 17.70 -23.31
N GLY A 182 17.46 18.11 -24.43
CA GLY A 182 16.96 17.76 -25.77
C GLY A 182 17.01 16.26 -26.07
N LEU A 183 18.03 15.53 -25.58
CA LEU A 183 18.08 14.07 -25.68
C LEU A 183 16.96 13.42 -24.85
N GLN A 184 16.75 13.89 -23.62
CA GLN A 184 15.68 13.40 -22.74
C GLN A 184 14.30 13.60 -23.37
N GLU A 185 14.01 14.79 -23.91
CA GLU A 185 12.71 15.08 -24.51
C GLU A 185 12.42 14.19 -25.72
N ARG A 186 13.39 14.04 -26.63
CA ARG A 186 13.25 13.13 -27.78
C ARG A 186 13.03 11.69 -27.34
N ALA A 187 13.74 11.25 -26.30
CA ALA A 187 13.57 9.92 -25.74
C ALA A 187 12.15 9.75 -25.16
N LEU A 188 11.68 10.67 -24.32
CA LEU A 188 10.33 10.60 -23.74
C LEU A 188 9.26 10.48 -24.82
N VAL A 189 9.31 11.36 -25.83
CA VAL A 189 8.35 11.34 -26.95
C VAL A 189 8.37 10.00 -27.67
N ALA A 190 9.57 9.47 -27.98
CA ALA A 190 9.70 8.21 -28.71
C ALA A 190 9.33 6.97 -27.89
N LEU A 191 9.57 6.97 -26.58
CA LEU A 191 9.43 5.79 -25.73
C LEU A 191 8.06 5.65 -25.07
N ARG A 192 7.32 6.75 -24.91
CA ARG A 192 6.07 6.78 -24.13
C ARG A 192 5.06 5.73 -24.56
N GLU A 193 4.60 5.77 -25.81
CA GLU A 193 3.57 4.83 -26.28
C GLU A 193 4.10 3.39 -26.43
N PRO A 194 5.29 3.15 -27.01
CA PRO A 194 5.85 1.80 -27.07
C PRO A 194 6.01 1.13 -25.70
N TRP A 195 6.47 1.87 -24.69
CA TRP A 195 6.59 1.35 -23.33
C TRP A 195 5.23 1.10 -22.68
N ALA A 196 4.27 2.02 -22.85
CA ALA A 196 2.90 1.83 -22.36
C ALA A 196 2.25 0.57 -22.96
N GLU A 197 2.45 0.30 -24.25
CA GLU A 197 1.91 -0.91 -24.88
C GLU A 197 2.59 -2.19 -24.38
N ILE A 198 3.90 -2.17 -24.14
CA ILE A 198 4.59 -3.31 -23.51
C ILE A 198 3.98 -3.61 -22.14
N GLN A 199 3.71 -2.58 -21.33
CA GLN A 199 3.11 -2.77 -20.01
C GLN A 199 1.69 -3.34 -20.08
N ARG A 200 0.84 -2.83 -20.98
CA ARG A 200 -0.52 -3.37 -21.19
C ARG A 200 -0.49 -4.80 -21.71
N ALA A 201 0.34 -5.09 -22.71
CA ALA A 201 0.49 -6.42 -23.27
C ALA A 201 0.98 -7.43 -22.21
N THR A 202 1.92 -7.02 -21.37
CA THR A 202 2.44 -7.88 -20.29
C THR A 202 1.42 -8.07 -19.18
N SER A 203 0.62 -7.05 -18.85
CA SER A 203 -0.52 -7.18 -17.91
C SER A 203 -1.57 -8.17 -18.44
N ARG A 204 -1.91 -8.11 -19.73
CA ARG A 204 -2.82 -9.10 -20.36
C ARG A 204 -2.26 -10.53 -20.26
N ALA A 205 -0.98 -10.72 -20.56
CA ALA A 205 -0.33 -12.04 -20.45
C ALA A 205 -0.22 -12.52 -18.99
N ALA A 206 -0.09 -11.61 -18.02
CA ALA A 206 0.03 -11.93 -16.61
C ALA A 206 -1.26 -12.49 -16.00
N VAL A 207 -2.43 -12.26 -16.62
CA VAL A 207 -3.73 -12.75 -16.11
C VAL A 207 -3.73 -14.27 -15.92
N GLU A 208 -3.12 -15.02 -16.84
CA GLU A 208 -2.99 -16.48 -16.74
C GLU A 208 -2.16 -16.92 -15.53
N CYS A 209 -1.24 -16.06 -15.06
CA CYS A 209 -0.39 -16.36 -13.92
C CYS A 209 -1.13 -16.18 -12.57
N LEU A 210 -2.28 -15.50 -12.54
CA LEU A 210 -2.96 -15.14 -11.29
C LEU A 210 -3.72 -16.32 -10.64
N GLN A 211 -4.04 -17.36 -11.41
CA GLN A 211 -4.90 -18.45 -10.95
C GLN A 211 -4.19 -19.48 -10.08
N ASP A 212 -2.87 -19.64 -10.27
CA ASP A 212 -2.04 -20.60 -9.55
C ASP A 212 -0.95 -19.85 -8.77
N ARG A 213 -0.84 -20.14 -7.47
CA ARG A 213 0.10 -19.44 -6.59
C ARG A 213 1.55 -19.73 -6.96
N GLU A 214 1.90 -20.96 -7.33
CA GLU A 214 3.27 -21.30 -7.72
C GLU A 214 3.65 -20.62 -9.03
N VAL A 215 2.71 -20.59 -9.99
CA VAL A 215 2.90 -19.87 -11.27
C VAL A 215 3.04 -18.37 -11.03
N LEU A 216 2.20 -17.78 -10.16
CA LEU A 216 2.29 -16.37 -9.80
C LEU A 216 3.65 -16.01 -9.19
N VAL A 217 4.12 -16.80 -8.22
CA VAL A 217 5.42 -16.59 -7.58
C VAL A 217 6.54 -16.71 -8.61
N ALA A 218 6.52 -17.74 -9.47
CA ALA A 218 7.51 -17.90 -10.52
C ALA A 218 7.50 -16.72 -11.52
N ALA A 219 6.32 -16.23 -11.90
CA ALA A 219 6.15 -15.11 -12.83
C ALA A 219 6.64 -13.77 -12.23
N LYS A 220 6.39 -13.54 -10.94
CA LYS A 220 6.94 -12.40 -10.20
C LYS A 220 8.46 -12.48 -10.12
N ASP A 221 9.00 -13.62 -9.68
CA ASP A 221 10.46 -13.84 -9.60
C ASP A 221 11.14 -13.68 -10.98
N HIS A 222 10.51 -14.13 -12.06
CA HIS A 222 11.00 -13.94 -13.42
C HIS A 222 11.07 -12.46 -13.83
N THR A 223 10.04 -11.68 -13.48
CA THR A 223 10.02 -10.24 -13.73
C THR A 223 11.06 -9.52 -12.87
N GLU A 224 11.11 -9.83 -11.57
CA GLU A 224 12.05 -9.25 -10.59
C GLU A 224 13.51 -9.61 -10.94
N THR A 225 13.76 -10.74 -11.58
CA THR A 225 15.10 -11.14 -12.04
C THR A 225 15.53 -10.40 -13.31
N LEU A 226 14.63 -10.25 -14.29
CA LEU A 226 15.01 -9.79 -15.63
C LEU A 226 14.76 -8.30 -15.87
N VAL A 227 13.69 -7.75 -15.30
CA VAL A 227 13.19 -6.39 -15.61
C VAL A 227 13.56 -5.41 -14.51
N THR A 228 13.25 -5.74 -13.26
CA THR A 228 13.44 -4.83 -12.12
C THR A 228 14.86 -4.29 -12.02
N PRO A 229 15.95 -5.08 -12.16
CA PRO A 229 17.32 -4.58 -12.01
C PRO A 229 17.68 -3.52 -13.06
N ILE A 230 17.10 -3.59 -14.26
CA ILE A 230 17.31 -2.59 -15.31
C ILE A 230 16.66 -1.26 -14.94
N LEU A 231 15.54 -1.30 -14.23
CA LEU A 231 14.78 -0.12 -13.81
C LEU A 231 15.21 0.43 -12.44
N LEU A 232 15.99 -0.29 -11.63
CA LEU A 232 16.44 0.18 -10.30
C LEU A 232 17.22 1.51 -10.29
N PRO A 233 17.94 1.94 -11.35
CA PRO A 233 18.52 3.29 -11.39
C PRO A 233 17.49 4.42 -11.36
N CYS A 234 16.22 4.10 -11.62
CA CYS A 234 15.10 5.03 -11.64
C CYS A 234 14.60 5.31 -10.20
N PRO A 235 14.65 6.55 -9.68
CA PRO A 235 14.39 6.82 -8.26
C PRO A 235 13.02 6.35 -7.74
N LEU A 236 11.96 6.52 -8.54
CA LEU A 236 10.62 6.09 -8.19
C LEU A 236 10.52 4.57 -8.07
N VAL A 237 11.09 3.85 -9.04
CA VAL A 237 11.11 2.38 -9.05
C VAL A 237 11.93 1.88 -7.87
N HIS A 238 13.10 2.45 -7.64
CA HIS A 238 13.97 2.11 -6.52
C HIS A 238 13.23 2.25 -5.19
N ARG A 239 12.62 3.41 -4.93
CA ARG A 239 11.89 3.68 -3.68
C ARG A 239 10.72 2.72 -3.49
N ALA A 240 9.90 2.52 -4.52
CA ALA A 240 8.72 1.67 -4.44
C ALA A 240 9.07 0.17 -4.28
N TYR A 241 10.16 -0.29 -4.90
CA TYR A 241 10.60 -1.70 -4.84
C TYR A 241 11.35 -2.02 -3.54
N THR A 242 12.29 -1.17 -3.12
CA THR A 242 13.10 -1.41 -1.92
C THR A 242 12.32 -1.18 -0.62
N LYS A 243 11.21 -0.42 -0.68
CA LYS A 243 10.27 -0.23 0.43
C LYS A 243 11.01 0.14 1.74
N PRO A 244 11.79 1.23 1.78
CA PRO A 244 12.62 1.56 2.94
C PRO A 244 11.83 1.78 4.23
N LEU A 245 10.53 2.07 4.13
CA LEU A 245 9.60 2.17 5.27
C LEU A 245 8.72 0.92 5.46
N GLY A 246 9.02 -0.16 4.75
CA GLY A 246 8.29 -1.43 4.81
C GLY A 246 7.07 -1.53 3.87
N TYR A 247 6.78 -0.51 3.06
CA TYR A 247 5.70 -0.52 2.06
C TYR A 247 6.03 0.33 0.82
N SER A 248 5.38 0.07 -0.31
CA SER A 248 5.72 0.66 -1.62
C SER A 248 5.17 2.07 -1.84
N GLY A 249 3.98 2.37 -1.32
CA GLY A 249 3.27 3.63 -1.55
C GLY A 249 3.56 4.71 -0.53
N ASP A 250 4.82 4.86 -0.11
CA ASP A 250 5.19 5.81 0.93
C ASP A 250 5.12 7.28 0.51
N TYR A 251 5.31 8.19 1.47
CA TYR A 251 5.19 9.63 1.23
C TYR A 251 6.17 10.14 0.16
N GLN A 252 7.36 9.52 0.02
CA GLN A 252 8.34 9.92 -0.99
C GLN A 252 7.89 9.50 -2.39
N VAL A 253 7.27 8.32 -2.52
CA VAL A 253 6.63 7.91 -3.78
C VAL A 253 5.48 8.85 -4.15
N MET A 254 4.68 9.28 -3.17
CA MET A 254 3.64 10.31 -3.41
C MET A 254 4.26 11.62 -3.91
N LEU A 255 5.36 12.08 -3.32
CA LEU A 255 6.06 13.29 -3.77
C LEU A 255 6.58 13.16 -5.21
N TYR A 256 7.13 12.01 -5.61
CA TYR A 256 7.51 11.79 -7.02
C TYR A 256 6.30 11.92 -7.95
N TYR A 257 5.16 11.33 -7.58
CA TYR A 257 3.92 11.45 -8.37
C TYR A 257 3.47 12.89 -8.50
N TYR A 258 3.50 13.67 -7.41
CA TYR A 258 3.03 15.05 -7.41
C TYR A 258 4.00 16.03 -8.08
N ASN A 259 5.31 15.86 -7.89
CA ASN A 259 6.32 16.74 -8.47
C ASN A 259 6.39 16.58 -9.99
N ASN A 260 6.04 15.39 -10.50
CA ASN A 260 5.94 15.13 -11.93
C ASN A 260 7.22 15.48 -12.72
N ALA A 261 8.37 15.34 -12.05
CA ALA A 261 9.67 15.80 -12.52
C ALA A 261 10.42 14.70 -13.31
N LEU A 262 11.54 15.11 -13.91
CA LEU A 262 12.54 14.22 -14.47
C LEU A 262 13.64 14.00 -13.43
N GLU A 263 13.65 12.85 -12.74
CA GLU A 263 14.59 12.57 -11.66
C GLU A 263 15.43 11.32 -11.92
N GLY A 264 16.73 11.39 -11.58
CA GLY A 264 17.69 10.29 -11.74
C GLY A 264 19.06 10.76 -12.24
N ASP A 265 20.07 9.91 -12.06
CA ASP A 265 21.48 10.26 -12.29
C ASP A 265 21.93 10.13 -13.75
N SER A 266 21.13 9.46 -14.60
CA SER A 266 21.35 9.33 -16.04
C SER A 266 20.13 9.80 -16.84
N VAL A 267 20.31 9.99 -18.15
CA VAL A 267 19.19 10.25 -19.07
C VAL A 267 18.20 9.10 -19.05
N PHE A 268 18.68 7.85 -19.05
CA PHE A 268 17.81 6.67 -18.94
C PHE A 268 16.98 6.70 -17.65
N ALA A 269 17.61 6.91 -16.49
CA ALA A 269 16.92 6.96 -15.21
C ALA A 269 15.85 8.05 -15.18
N ARG A 270 16.18 9.26 -15.65
CA ARG A 270 15.24 10.39 -15.74
C ARG A 270 14.05 10.09 -16.66
N VAL A 271 14.32 9.54 -17.84
CA VAL A 271 13.26 9.20 -18.81
C VAL A 271 12.33 8.14 -18.23
N PHE A 272 12.86 7.04 -17.69
CA PHE A 272 12.03 5.98 -17.11
C PHE A 272 11.37 6.38 -15.80
N HIS A 273 11.92 7.34 -15.05
CA HIS A 273 11.26 7.95 -13.90
C HIS A 273 10.00 8.65 -14.36
N LYS A 274 10.14 9.53 -15.34
CA LYS A 274 9.01 10.26 -15.89
C LYS A 274 7.96 9.33 -16.49
N LEU A 275 8.35 8.29 -17.21
CA LEU A 275 7.41 7.28 -17.72
C LEU A 275 6.68 6.52 -16.60
N ALA A 276 7.36 6.22 -15.48
CA ALA A 276 6.72 5.61 -14.32
C ALA A 276 5.78 6.58 -13.58
N VAL A 277 6.09 7.87 -13.57
CA VAL A 277 5.21 8.93 -13.04
C VAL A 277 4.00 9.20 -13.94
N GLU A 278 4.15 9.02 -15.25
CA GLU A 278 3.08 9.12 -16.26
C GLU A 278 2.23 7.84 -16.37
N HIS A 279 2.67 6.73 -15.76
CA HIS A 279 1.92 5.48 -15.72
C HIS A 279 0.47 5.72 -15.22
N PRO A 280 -0.58 5.09 -15.79
CA PRO A 280 -1.97 5.43 -15.48
C PRO A 280 -2.33 5.39 -13.99
N LEU A 281 -1.83 4.42 -13.22
CA LEU A 281 -2.03 4.39 -11.76
C LEU A 281 -1.33 5.57 -11.06
N SER A 282 -0.10 5.90 -11.44
CA SER A 282 0.67 7.03 -10.90
C SER A 282 0.04 8.38 -11.27
N ALA A 283 -0.40 8.53 -12.52
CA ALA A 283 -1.12 9.70 -13.00
C ALA A 283 -2.47 9.86 -12.30
N GLY A 284 -3.15 8.74 -12.04
CA GLY A 284 -4.35 8.66 -11.22
C GLY A 284 -4.18 9.23 -9.81
N VAL A 285 -2.98 9.14 -9.22
CA VAL A 285 -2.70 9.77 -7.90
C VAL A 285 -2.75 11.30 -7.97
N ARG A 286 -2.35 11.90 -9.09
CA ARG A 286 -2.48 13.35 -9.29
C ARG A 286 -3.93 13.75 -9.53
N THR A 287 -4.64 13.06 -10.42
CA THR A 287 -6.03 13.38 -10.74
C THR A 287 -6.98 13.12 -9.56
N ARG A 288 -6.74 12.07 -8.75
CA ARG A 288 -7.49 11.86 -7.50
C ARG A 288 -7.22 12.97 -6.48
N LYS A 289 -5.99 13.49 -6.39
CA LYS A 289 -5.67 14.65 -5.53
C LYS A 289 -6.45 15.88 -5.98
N ASP A 290 -6.44 16.20 -7.28
CA ASP A 290 -7.24 17.30 -7.83
C ASP A 290 -8.75 17.10 -7.58
N PHE A 291 -9.23 15.87 -7.71
CA PHE A 291 -10.62 15.53 -7.44
C PHE A 291 -11.00 15.75 -5.96
N VAL A 292 -10.12 15.41 -5.02
CA VAL A 292 -10.32 15.71 -3.59
C VAL A 292 -10.34 17.21 -3.32
N VAL A 293 -9.49 18.00 -3.97
CA VAL A 293 -9.54 19.48 -3.90
C VAL A 293 -10.91 20.00 -4.35
N GLN A 294 -11.44 19.48 -5.46
CA GLN A 294 -12.77 19.86 -5.95
C GLN A 294 -13.89 19.45 -4.98
N MET A 295 -13.79 18.28 -4.34
CA MET A 295 -14.74 17.86 -3.31
C MET A 295 -14.69 18.78 -2.09
N MET A 296 -13.49 19.14 -1.62
CA MET A 296 -13.33 20.10 -0.52
C MET A 296 -13.94 21.46 -0.86
N GLN A 297 -13.73 21.97 -2.08
CA GLN A 297 -14.33 23.23 -2.54
C GLN A 297 -15.86 23.18 -2.51
N LYS A 298 -16.46 22.13 -3.06
CA LYS A 298 -17.92 21.96 -3.07
C LYS A 298 -18.50 21.86 -1.66
N GLU A 299 -17.87 21.09 -0.77
CA GLU A 299 -18.37 20.94 0.60
C GLU A 299 -18.17 22.23 1.42
N TYR A 300 -17.08 22.98 1.18
CA TYR A 300 -16.86 24.28 1.80
C TYR A 300 -17.88 25.32 1.34
N GLU A 301 -18.15 25.43 0.03
CA GLU A 301 -19.19 26.31 -0.51
C GLU A 301 -20.58 25.93 0.02
N ARG A 302 -20.89 24.64 0.08
CA ARG A 302 -22.15 24.13 0.66
C ARG A 302 -22.26 24.53 2.13
N TYR A 303 -21.19 24.36 2.90
CA TYR A 303 -21.16 24.72 4.32
C TYR A 303 -21.41 26.22 4.53
N LEU A 304 -20.77 27.08 3.74
CA LEU A 304 -20.98 28.53 3.79
C LEU A 304 -22.39 28.98 3.38
N GLY A 305 -23.13 28.15 2.64
CA GLY A 305 -24.50 28.40 2.23
C GLY A 305 -25.56 27.99 3.27
N VAL A 306 -25.17 27.30 4.34
CA VAL A 306 -26.07 26.90 5.43
C VAL A 306 -26.02 27.95 6.53
N ASP A 307 -27.18 28.33 7.06
CA ASP A 307 -27.27 29.16 8.26
C ASP A 307 -26.95 28.27 9.48
N THR A 308 -25.74 28.41 10.01
CA THR A 308 -25.22 27.62 11.12
C THR A 308 -24.48 28.52 12.11
N ASP A 309 -24.69 28.27 13.40
CA ASP A 309 -23.99 28.96 14.49
C ASP A 309 -22.54 28.47 14.64
N ASP A 310 -22.15 27.37 13.99
CA ASP A 310 -20.78 26.87 13.99
C ASP A 310 -19.95 27.61 12.93
N PRO A 311 -18.93 28.41 13.32
CA PRO A 311 -18.17 29.21 12.38
C PRO A 311 -17.05 28.42 11.67
N VAL A 312 -16.85 27.13 11.99
CA VAL A 312 -15.67 26.36 11.56
C VAL A 312 -16.03 25.18 10.67
N PHE A 313 -15.62 25.24 9.40
CA PHE A 313 -15.65 24.08 8.51
C PHE A 313 -14.51 23.12 8.88
N ARG A 314 -14.79 21.83 9.10
CA ARG A 314 -13.84 20.86 9.69
C ARG A 314 -13.61 19.72 8.73
N ILE A 315 -12.35 19.45 8.44
CA ILE A 315 -11.92 18.43 7.47
C ILE A 315 -10.91 17.49 8.12
N ALA A 316 -11.11 16.18 7.99
CA ALA A 316 -10.12 15.19 8.39
C ALA A 316 -9.61 14.36 7.21
N SER A 317 -8.30 14.11 7.18
CA SER A 317 -7.64 13.23 6.22
C SER A 317 -6.91 12.11 6.96
N LEU A 318 -7.28 10.86 6.68
CA LEU A 318 -6.62 9.68 7.26
C LEU A 318 -5.66 9.04 6.25
N GLY A 319 -4.42 8.81 6.68
CA GLY A 319 -3.33 8.43 5.78
C GLY A 319 -3.03 9.55 4.81
N CYS A 320 -2.87 10.77 5.34
CA CYS A 320 -2.78 11.98 4.54
C CYS A 320 -1.50 12.08 3.70
N GLY A 321 -0.45 11.32 4.03
CA GLY A 321 0.85 11.46 3.42
C GLY A 321 1.33 12.93 3.49
N PRO A 322 1.90 13.48 2.40
CA PRO A 322 2.30 14.89 2.35
C PRO A 322 1.13 15.87 2.14
N ALA A 323 -0.12 15.38 2.08
CA ALA A 323 -1.37 16.16 2.03
C ALA A 323 -1.39 17.32 1.02
N ARG A 324 -0.87 17.12 -0.20
CA ARG A 324 -0.78 18.19 -1.22
C ARG A 324 -2.15 18.75 -1.60
N GLU A 325 -3.21 17.95 -1.50
CA GLU A 325 -4.59 18.40 -1.64
C GLU A 325 -4.97 19.53 -0.67
N VAL A 326 -4.43 19.54 0.55
CA VAL A 326 -4.73 20.59 1.55
C VAL A 326 -4.00 21.89 1.22
N SER A 327 -2.70 21.82 0.92
CA SER A 327 -1.97 23.01 0.48
C SER A 327 -2.57 23.59 -0.80
N ASP A 328 -2.95 22.76 -1.77
CA ASP A 328 -3.54 23.22 -3.03
C ASP A 328 -4.93 23.83 -2.80
N PHE A 329 -5.76 23.21 -1.96
CA PHE A 329 -7.04 23.79 -1.57
C PHE A 329 -6.85 25.18 -0.96
N ILE A 330 -5.86 25.33 -0.08
CA ILE A 330 -5.60 26.62 0.55
C ILE A 330 -5.12 27.66 -0.49
N GLY A 331 -4.11 27.29 -1.29
CA GLY A 331 -3.51 28.16 -2.30
C GLY A 331 -4.47 28.60 -3.41
N CYS A 332 -5.50 27.82 -3.72
CA CYS A 332 -6.48 28.18 -4.75
C CYS A 332 -7.49 29.27 -4.32
N HIS A 333 -7.61 29.60 -3.03
CA HIS A 333 -8.59 30.58 -2.54
C HIS A 333 -7.96 31.97 -2.39
N LYS A 334 -8.39 32.89 -3.25
CA LYS A 334 -8.00 34.31 -3.19
C LYS A 334 -8.74 35.08 -2.09
N SER A 335 -9.92 34.63 -1.70
CA SER A 335 -10.71 35.18 -0.60
C SER A 335 -11.25 34.05 0.27
N TRP A 336 -11.07 34.20 1.57
CA TRP A 336 -11.45 33.22 2.59
C TRP A 336 -12.66 33.73 3.37
N ARG A 337 -13.63 32.85 3.63
CA ARG A 337 -14.84 33.16 4.41
C ARG A 337 -14.97 32.15 5.54
N GLY A 338 -15.17 32.63 6.76
CA GLY A 338 -15.20 31.76 7.93
C GLY A 338 -13.83 31.16 8.26
N GLN A 339 -13.83 30.10 9.04
CA GLN A 339 -12.63 29.38 9.45
C GLN A 339 -12.66 27.95 8.90
N VAL A 340 -11.50 27.43 8.48
CA VAL A 340 -11.34 26.00 8.13
C VAL A 340 -10.35 25.34 9.07
N ALA A 341 -10.70 24.17 9.62
CA ALA A 341 -9.82 23.39 10.48
C ALA A 341 -9.52 22.04 9.84
N PHE A 342 -8.24 21.76 9.63
CA PHE A 342 -7.74 20.52 9.06
C PHE A 342 -7.14 19.63 10.15
N THR A 343 -7.57 18.37 10.17
CA THR A 343 -6.99 17.30 10.99
C THR A 343 -6.31 16.29 10.06
N LEU A 344 -4.98 16.25 10.07
CA LEU A 344 -4.17 15.41 9.19
C LEU A 344 -3.58 14.26 10.00
N ILE A 345 -3.93 13.03 9.64
CA ILE A 345 -3.55 11.83 10.40
C ILE A 345 -2.68 10.95 9.51
N ASP A 346 -1.47 10.65 9.96
CA ASP A 346 -0.56 9.71 9.29
C ASP A 346 0.34 9.00 10.31
N GLN A 347 0.88 7.85 9.94
CA GLN A 347 1.81 7.10 10.78
C GLN A 347 3.25 7.61 10.64
N GLU A 348 3.58 8.34 9.57
CA GLU A 348 4.93 8.83 9.29
C GLU A 348 5.10 10.30 9.72
N GLU A 349 6.03 10.57 10.64
CA GLU A 349 6.32 11.92 11.14
C GLU A 349 6.86 12.85 10.04
N GLU A 350 7.67 12.34 9.12
CA GLU A 350 8.21 13.10 7.99
C GLU A 350 7.09 13.54 7.03
N ALA A 351 6.13 12.67 6.75
CA ALA A 351 4.99 12.99 5.91
C ALA A 351 4.15 14.12 6.52
N LEU A 352 3.86 14.03 7.83
CA LEU A 352 3.16 15.07 8.59
C LEU A 352 3.92 16.39 8.63
N SER A 353 5.25 16.34 8.74
CA SER A 353 6.10 17.54 8.74
C SER A 353 6.00 18.27 7.39
N ILE A 354 6.04 17.53 6.27
CA ILE A 354 5.87 18.09 4.93
C ILE A 354 4.46 18.67 4.76
N ALA A 355 3.42 17.91 5.15
CA ALA A 355 2.03 18.35 5.09
C ALA A 355 1.79 19.65 5.86
N PHE A 356 2.32 19.74 7.09
CA PHE A 356 2.23 20.93 7.93
C PHE A 356 2.94 22.12 7.28
N ASN A 357 4.20 21.95 6.88
CA ASN A 357 5.02 23.05 6.35
C ASN A 357 4.46 23.62 5.05
N GLU A 358 4.07 22.77 4.10
CA GLU A 358 3.51 23.24 2.82
C GLU A 358 2.13 23.89 3.01
N SER A 359 1.28 23.33 3.88
CA SER A 359 -0.03 23.93 4.18
C SER A 359 0.11 25.26 4.93
N GLN A 360 1.00 25.34 5.93
CA GLN A 360 1.26 26.58 6.69
C GLN A 360 1.84 27.68 5.79
N ARG A 361 2.72 27.33 4.85
CA ARG A 361 3.22 28.29 3.85
C ARG A 361 2.05 28.92 3.07
N GLN A 362 1.11 28.10 2.59
CA GLN A 362 -0.07 28.60 1.89
C GLN A 362 -0.96 29.47 2.80
N VAL A 363 -1.15 29.09 4.07
CA VAL A 363 -1.91 29.91 5.03
C VAL A 363 -1.32 31.32 5.17
N VAL A 364 0.00 31.42 5.31
CA VAL A 364 0.70 32.71 5.41
C VAL A 364 0.60 33.48 4.10
N ASP A 365 0.88 32.83 2.96
CA ASP A 365 0.92 33.48 1.65
C ASP A 365 -0.46 34.01 1.20
N THR A 366 -1.54 33.31 1.52
CA THR A 366 -2.90 33.71 1.15
C THR A 366 -3.65 34.48 2.25
N GLY A 367 -3.10 34.55 3.47
CA GLY A 367 -3.82 35.08 4.65
C GLY A 367 -5.07 34.27 5.01
N ALA A 368 -5.06 32.96 4.75
CA ALA A 368 -6.20 32.09 5.02
C ALA A 368 -6.51 32.02 6.52
N ASN A 369 -7.79 32.04 6.89
CA ASN A 369 -8.20 31.67 8.25
C ASN A 369 -8.32 30.14 8.37
N ALA A 370 -7.18 29.46 8.32
CA ALA A 370 -7.11 28.01 8.40
C ALA A 370 -6.20 27.55 9.54
N THR A 371 -6.58 26.44 10.18
CA THR A 371 -5.79 25.78 11.23
C THR A 371 -5.43 24.37 10.78
N ILE A 372 -4.20 23.94 11.08
CA ILE A 372 -3.67 22.64 10.65
C ILE A 372 -3.18 21.90 11.90
N GLN A 373 -3.82 20.77 12.19
CA GLN A 373 -3.43 19.86 13.25
C GLN A 373 -2.94 18.56 12.65
N CYS A 374 -1.72 18.15 13.00
CA CYS A 374 -1.14 16.89 12.58
C CYS A 374 -1.17 15.88 13.74
N LEU A 375 -1.58 14.65 13.45
CA LEU A 375 -1.73 13.57 14.41
C LEU A 375 -0.92 12.36 13.94
N ASN A 376 0.17 12.05 14.65
CA ASN A 376 1.00 10.88 14.36
C ASN A 376 0.37 9.63 14.96
N LEU A 377 -0.35 8.85 14.15
CA LEU A 377 -1.10 7.67 14.59
C LEU A 377 -0.88 6.49 13.64
N SER A 378 -0.62 5.31 14.20
CA SER A 378 -0.51 4.09 13.40
C SER A 378 -1.86 3.67 12.83
N PHE A 379 -1.91 3.28 11.55
CA PHE A 379 -3.12 2.68 10.97
C PHE A 379 -3.57 1.44 11.73
N ILE A 380 -2.65 0.65 12.29
CA ILE A 380 -3.00 -0.53 13.11
C ILE A 380 -3.73 -0.10 14.39
N GLN A 381 -3.32 1.00 15.01
CA GLN A 381 -3.99 1.54 16.19
C GLN A 381 -5.39 2.03 15.83
N VAL A 382 -5.51 2.83 14.76
CA VAL A 382 -6.80 3.32 14.25
C VAL A 382 -7.73 2.15 13.87
N LEU A 383 -7.22 1.08 13.27
CA LEU A 383 -8.03 -0.09 12.92
C LEU A 383 -8.46 -0.93 14.13
N ARG A 384 -7.64 -0.98 15.18
CA ARG A 384 -7.95 -1.75 16.42
C ARG A 384 -8.94 -1.02 17.29
N ASP A 385 -8.80 0.29 17.36
CA ASP A 385 -9.68 1.16 18.12
C ASP A 385 -9.84 2.48 17.36
N PRO A 386 -10.84 2.57 16.47
CA PRO A 386 -11.10 3.78 15.72
C PRO A 386 -11.45 4.99 16.58
N SER A 387 -11.84 4.78 17.86
CA SER A 387 -12.07 5.89 18.80
C SER A 387 -10.78 6.59 19.21
N LEU A 388 -9.61 6.00 18.94
CA LEU A 388 -8.30 6.62 19.18
C LEU A 388 -7.98 7.76 18.22
N VAL A 389 -8.76 7.96 17.15
CA VAL A 389 -8.62 9.16 16.34
C VAL A 389 -9.16 10.32 17.19
N PRO A 390 -8.33 11.26 17.68
CA PRO A 390 -8.75 12.34 18.58
C PRO A 390 -9.46 13.43 17.78
N ILE A 391 -10.55 13.06 17.12
CA ILE A 391 -11.48 13.99 16.49
C ILE A 391 -12.38 14.51 17.62
N GLU A 392 -12.00 15.67 18.15
CA GLU A 392 -12.72 16.30 19.27
C GLU A 392 -14.11 16.81 18.86
N HIS A 393 -14.29 17.10 17.57
CA HIS A 393 -15.52 17.66 17.01
C HIS A 393 -15.98 16.88 15.78
N PRO A 394 -17.30 16.73 15.55
CA PRO A 394 -17.81 16.15 14.32
C PRO A 394 -17.26 16.85 13.06
N GLN A 395 -16.90 16.06 12.05
CA GLN A 395 -16.25 16.56 10.84
C GLN A 395 -17.27 16.80 9.73
N HIS A 396 -17.06 17.87 8.96
CA HIS A 396 -17.91 18.21 7.82
C HIS A 396 -17.48 17.47 6.55
N PHE A 397 -16.19 17.15 6.43
CA PHE A 397 -15.66 16.30 5.37
C PHE A 397 -14.56 15.39 5.90
N ILE A 398 -14.64 14.09 5.62
CA ILE A 398 -13.59 13.12 5.93
C ILE A 398 -13.19 12.45 4.62
N PHE A 399 -11.89 12.33 4.35
CA PHE A 399 -11.43 11.60 3.18
C PHE A 399 -10.22 10.70 3.44
N VAL A 400 -10.13 9.65 2.64
CA VAL A 400 -9.05 8.65 2.65
C VAL A 400 -8.74 8.26 1.21
N THR A 401 -7.52 8.47 0.70
CA THR A 401 -7.27 8.33 -0.76
C THR A 401 -6.54 7.06 -1.19
N GLY A 402 -5.68 6.47 -0.34
CA GLY A 402 -4.83 5.33 -0.72
C GLY A 402 -4.76 4.18 0.28
N LEU A 403 -5.34 4.31 1.48
CA LEU A 403 -5.25 3.27 2.52
C LEU A 403 -6.07 2.01 2.16
N PHE A 404 -7.21 2.19 1.49
CA PHE A 404 -8.16 1.09 1.24
C PHE A 404 -7.67 0.07 0.22
N ASP A 405 -6.66 0.44 -0.58
CA ASP A 405 -5.93 -0.45 -1.49
C ASP A 405 -5.30 -1.65 -0.75
N TYR A 406 -5.16 -1.59 0.58
CA TYR A 406 -4.52 -2.64 1.37
C TYR A 406 -5.45 -3.33 2.37
N LEU A 407 -6.65 -2.78 2.57
CA LEU A 407 -7.58 -3.27 3.58
C LEU A 407 -8.51 -4.32 2.99
N ARG A 408 -8.62 -5.48 3.64
CA ARG A 408 -9.65 -6.47 3.28
C ARG A 408 -11.05 -5.91 3.56
N GLU A 409 -12.05 -6.39 2.83
CA GLU A 409 -13.44 -5.93 2.89
C GLU A 409 -13.96 -5.73 4.33
N SER A 410 -13.87 -6.75 5.19
CA SER A 410 -14.35 -6.65 6.57
C SER A 410 -13.65 -5.59 7.42
N THR A 411 -12.35 -5.38 7.20
CA THR A 411 -11.59 -4.34 7.91
C THR A 411 -11.94 -2.94 7.37
N ALA A 412 -12.09 -2.83 6.06
CA ALA A 412 -12.53 -1.61 5.40
C ALA A 412 -13.93 -1.17 5.86
N GLN A 413 -14.89 -2.10 5.95
CA GLN A 413 -16.26 -1.83 6.43
C GLN A 413 -16.29 -1.29 7.86
N VAL A 414 -15.50 -1.87 8.77
CA VAL A 414 -15.38 -1.40 10.17
C VAL A 414 -14.81 0.02 10.22
N LEU A 415 -13.76 0.29 9.45
CA LEU A 415 -13.14 1.62 9.41
C LEU A 415 -14.09 2.67 8.82
N ILE A 416 -14.78 2.35 7.72
CA ILE A 416 -15.79 3.23 7.11
C ILE A 416 -16.88 3.58 8.10
N ARG A 417 -17.40 2.59 8.83
CA ARG A 417 -18.42 2.85 9.86
C ARG A 417 -17.92 3.80 10.94
N ALA A 418 -16.70 3.56 11.45
CA ALA A 418 -16.14 4.43 12.47
C ALA A 418 -15.92 5.87 11.96
N LEU A 419 -15.40 6.05 10.74
CA LEU A 419 -15.24 7.38 10.14
C LEU A 419 -16.59 8.06 9.90
N TYR A 420 -17.60 7.31 9.46
CA TYR A 420 -18.97 7.81 9.27
C TYR A 420 -19.61 8.29 10.60
N GLU A 421 -19.35 7.58 11.70
CA GLU A 421 -19.83 7.99 13.03
C GLU A 421 -19.24 9.35 13.45
N GLN A 422 -18.03 9.70 12.99
CA GLN A 422 -17.36 10.99 13.24
C GLN A 422 -17.85 12.15 12.37
N LEU A 423 -18.73 11.92 11.39
CA LEU A 423 -19.29 13.00 10.58
C LEU A 423 -20.32 13.82 11.37
N ALA A 424 -20.34 15.12 11.13
CA ALA A 424 -21.46 16.00 11.46
C ALA A 424 -22.70 15.63 10.62
N PRO A 425 -23.92 15.97 11.05
CA PRO A 425 -25.09 15.97 10.16
C PRO A 425 -24.83 16.81 8.90
N GLY A 426 -25.20 16.27 7.74
CA GLY A 426 -24.86 16.80 6.42
C GLY A 426 -23.42 16.55 5.96
N GLY A 427 -22.55 15.99 6.79
CA GLY A 427 -21.14 15.74 6.47
C GLY A 427 -20.94 14.66 5.41
N LEU A 428 -19.79 14.68 4.73
CA LEU A 428 -19.45 13.75 3.65
C LEU A 428 -18.20 12.92 3.99
N LEU A 429 -18.27 11.61 3.77
CA LEU A 429 -17.12 10.69 3.77
C LEU A 429 -16.77 10.33 2.32
N ALA A 430 -15.49 10.41 1.95
CA ALA A 430 -14.98 10.00 0.64
C ALA A 430 -13.78 9.03 0.78
N VAL A 431 -13.91 7.82 0.24
CA VAL A 431 -12.90 6.76 0.34
C VAL A 431 -12.45 6.28 -1.03
N GLY A 432 -11.18 6.51 -1.37
CA GLY A 432 -10.53 6.13 -2.62
C GLY A 432 -9.99 4.70 -2.61
N ASN A 433 -10.10 4.01 -3.75
CA ASN A 433 -9.49 2.71 -4.01
C ASN A 433 -9.12 2.54 -5.48
N ALA A 434 -8.01 1.89 -5.79
CA ALA A 434 -7.60 1.53 -7.14
C ALA A 434 -8.68 0.68 -7.82
N MET A 435 -9.06 1.04 -9.05
CA MET A 435 -10.15 0.35 -9.73
C MET A 435 -9.73 -1.00 -10.29
N GLY A 436 -10.65 -1.95 -10.25
CA GLY A 436 -10.58 -3.27 -10.89
C GLY A 436 -11.75 -3.48 -11.88
N PRO A 437 -11.57 -4.29 -12.94
CA PRO A 437 -10.31 -4.88 -13.40
C PRO A 437 -9.34 -3.79 -13.90
N ASN A 438 -8.04 -4.03 -13.73
CA ASN A 438 -6.98 -3.08 -14.08
C ASN A 438 -6.11 -3.67 -15.19
N GLU A 439 -5.85 -2.92 -16.26
CA GLU A 439 -4.99 -3.38 -17.37
C GLU A 439 -3.51 -2.96 -17.24
N HIS A 440 -3.15 -2.38 -16.10
CA HIS A 440 -1.85 -1.79 -15.80
C HIS A 440 -1.21 -2.38 -14.53
N PHE A 441 -1.68 -3.55 -14.09
CA PHE A 441 -1.23 -4.16 -12.83
C PHE A 441 0.16 -4.79 -12.90
N TRP A 442 0.70 -5.11 -14.09
CA TRP A 442 2.01 -5.76 -14.20
C TRP A 442 3.12 -4.93 -13.51
N SER A 443 3.16 -3.62 -13.72
CA SER A 443 4.18 -2.77 -13.13
C SER A 443 4.15 -2.73 -11.61
N PRO A 444 3.04 -2.35 -10.94
CA PRO A 444 3.01 -2.40 -9.48
C PRO A 444 3.20 -3.83 -8.96
N GLU A 445 2.45 -4.81 -9.48
CA GLU A 445 2.40 -6.14 -8.87
C GLU A 445 3.66 -6.98 -9.12
N PHE A 446 4.31 -6.86 -10.29
CA PHE A 446 5.42 -7.72 -10.70
C PHE A 446 6.77 -7.00 -10.76
N ILE A 447 6.82 -5.72 -11.15
CA ILE A 447 8.09 -4.98 -11.17
C ILE A 447 8.41 -4.43 -9.77
N LEU A 448 7.40 -3.85 -9.10
CA LEU A 448 7.61 -3.05 -7.88
C LEU A 448 7.39 -3.80 -6.58
N ASP A 449 7.00 -5.06 -6.59
CA ASP A 449 6.70 -5.70 -5.31
C ASP A 449 5.38 -5.25 -4.68
N TRP A 450 4.52 -4.54 -5.42
CA TRP A 450 3.46 -3.73 -4.84
C TRP A 450 2.10 -4.37 -5.05
N THR A 451 1.66 -5.12 -4.04
CA THR A 451 0.34 -5.77 -4.05
C THR A 451 -0.77 -4.89 -3.50
N MET A 452 -1.80 -4.68 -4.34
CA MET A 452 -3.00 -3.88 -4.04
C MET A 452 -4.28 -4.70 -4.22
N LEU A 453 -5.34 -4.29 -3.52
CA LEU A 453 -6.69 -4.80 -3.66
C LEU A 453 -7.47 -3.90 -4.61
N TYR A 454 -7.43 -4.24 -5.90
CA TYR A 454 -8.25 -3.60 -6.93
C TYR A 454 -9.73 -3.96 -6.73
N ARG A 455 -10.62 -2.97 -6.80
CA ARG A 455 -12.06 -3.17 -6.54
C ARG A 455 -12.93 -2.73 -7.71
N THR A 456 -13.95 -3.52 -8.04
CA THR A 456 -15.03 -3.07 -8.94
C THR A 456 -15.96 -2.08 -8.23
N ARG A 457 -16.85 -1.43 -8.99
CA ARG A 457 -17.88 -0.54 -8.43
C ARG A 457 -18.74 -1.25 -7.39
N GLU A 458 -19.13 -2.50 -7.65
CA GLU A 458 -19.95 -3.31 -6.75
C GLU A 458 -19.18 -3.62 -5.46
N GLU A 459 -17.89 -3.94 -5.54
CA GLU A 459 -17.07 -4.22 -4.36
C GLU A 459 -16.85 -2.97 -3.51
N MET A 460 -16.78 -1.80 -4.14
CA MET A 460 -16.76 -0.51 -3.42
C MET A 460 -18.06 -0.26 -2.67
N LEU A 461 -19.23 -0.54 -3.26
CA LEU A 461 -20.51 -0.42 -2.58
C LEU A 461 -20.63 -1.38 -1.39
N ARG A 462 -20.09 -2.60 -1.50
CA ARG A 462 -20.07 -3.55 -0.37
C ARG A 462 -19.31 -3.01 0.85
N LEU A 463 -18.37 -2.08 0.66
CA LEU A 463 -17.65 -1.48 1.79
C LEU A 463 -18.56 -0.64 2.71
N ALA A 464 -19.74 -0.21 2.21
CA ALA A 464 -20.71 0.56 2.98
C ALA A 464 -21.77 -0.30 3.70
N GLU A 465 -21.75 -1.64 3.58
CA GLU A 465 -22.81 -2.51 4.09
C GLU A 465 -23.06 -2.44 5.61
N LEU A 466 -22.07 -2.01 6.39
CA LEU A 466 -22.21 -1.85 7.85
C LEU A 466 -22.76 -0.47 8.27
N LEU A 467 -23.03 0.41 7.32
CA LEU A 467 -23.61 1.73 7.57
C LEU A 467 -25.12 1.66 7.84
N PRO A 468 -25.70 2.64 8.55
CA PRO A 468 -27.15 2.69 8.75
C PRO A 468 -27.90 2.84 7.42
N GLN A 469 -29.17 2.42 7.39
CA GLN A 469 -30.02 2.51 6.19
C GLN A 469 -30.27 3.94 5.69
N THR A 470 -30.05 4.94 6.55
CA THR A 470 -30.12 6.36 6.19
C THR A 470 -28.88 6.85 5.44
N ALA A 471 -27.80 6.06 5.38
CA ALA A 471 -26.62 6.38 4.59
C ALA A 471 -26.92 6.16 3.11
N GLU A 472 -26.52 7.12 2.28
CA GLU A 472 -26.67 7.07 0.82
C GLU A 472 -25.28 6.90 0.18
N PRO A 473 -24.78 5.65 0.02
CA PRO A 473 -23.50 5.40 -0.62
C PRO A 473 -23.62 5.52 -2.14
N ASP A 474 -22.69 6.23 -2.76
CA ASP A 474 -22.46 6.21 -4.20
C ASP A 474 -20.99 5.93 -4.50
N VAL A 475 -20.70 5.45 -5.71
CA VAL A 475 -19.35 5.21 -6.19
C VAL A 475 -19.11 6.05 -7.43
N VAL A 476 -18.16 6.98 -7.30
CA VAL A 476 -17.77 7.92 -8.34
C VAL A 476 -16.40 7.53 -8.90
N LEU A 477 -16.21 7.65 -10.20
CA LEU A 477 -14.92 7.45 -10.86
C LEU A 477 -14.21 8.80 -10.97
N GLU A 478 -12.96 8.89 -10.51
CA GLU A 478 -12.17 10.11 -10.67
C GLU A 478 -11.77 10.34 -12.14
N PRO A 479 -11.50 11.59 -12.57
CA PRO A 479 -11.32 11.94 -13.99
C PRO A 479 -10.23 11.15 -14.75
N GLY A 480 -9.17 10.74 -14.05
CA GLY A 480 -8.06 9.94 -14.57
C GLY A 480 -8.39 8.45 -14.78
N LYS A 481 -9.57 7.99 -14.36
CA LYS A 481 -10.06 6.61 -14.52
C LYS A 481 -9.12 5.55 -13.96
N ALA A 482 -8.47 5.84 -12.83
CA ALA A 482 -7.61 4.89 -12.13
C ALA A 482 -8.15 4.52 -10.74
N TYR A 483 -8.99 5.36 -10.14
CA TYR A 483 -9.50 5.17 -8.78
C TYR A 483 -11.02 5.37 -8.69
N TYR A 484 -11.69 4.51 -7.94
CA TYR A 484 -13.05 4.77 -7.47
C TYR A 484 -13.03 5.50 -6.14
N PHE A 485 -14.01 6.37 -5.91
CA PHE A 485 -14.35 6.93 -4.60
C PHE A 485 -15.72 6.43 -4.17
N LEU A 486 -15.78 5.72 -3.05
CA LEU A 486 -17.02 5.56 -2.29
C LEU A 486 -17.30 6.87 -1.56
N VAL A 487 -18.41 7.52 -1.90
CA VAL A 487 -18.88 8.74 -1.24
C VAL A 487 -20.15 8.45 -0.46
N VAL A 488 -20.21 8.88 0.80
CA VAL A 488 -21.35 8.64 1.67
C VAL A 488 -21.67 9.89 2.47
N ARG A 489 -22.91 10.38 2.38
CA ARG A 489 -23.39 11.50 3.19
C ARG A 489 -24.08 11.02 4.46
N LYS A 490 -23.90 11.75 5.55
CA LYS A 490 -24.65 11.58 6.80
C LYS A 490 -25.78 12.59 6.84
N HIS A 491 -27.02 12.13 6.92
CA HIS A 491 -28.21 12.97 7.00
C HIS A 491 -28.65 13.17 8.46
#